data_AF-A0A819MXQ9-F1
#
_entry.id   AF-A0A819MXQ9-F1
#
_cell.length_a   1.000
_cell.length_b   1.000
_cell.length_c   1.000
_cell.angle_alpha   90.00
_cell.angle_beta   90.00
_cell.angle_gamma   90.00
#
_symmetry.space_group_name_H-M   'P 1'
#
loop_
_entity.id
_entity.type
_entity.pdbx_description
1 polymer ?
#
loop_
_entity_poly.entity_id
_entity_poly.type
_entity_poly.pdbx_seq_one_letter_code
_entity_poly.pdbx_strand_id
1 'polypeptide(L)'
;GDAGKFLQSLRDFDKENIPEIVIQKLQKHIDSPDFDPIKIEKTSKACKSLCMWSRAMYSFYMINKEVAPRKEALANAESELAVVKEELATKKRELKKLEEGLRTLQVKYEDAVRKKNEYETKVDECNQRIVRAERLTTGLGDEKVRWQENVSMLDHSLENVFFISSKSGRSSATTRANI
;
A
#
# COMPACT_ATOMS: atom_id res chain seq x y z
N GLY A 1 -35.27 25.77 64.34
CA GLY A 1 -34.87 24.92 63.21
C GLY A 1 -34.46 25.82 62.07
N ASP A 2 -33.26 25.64 61.51
CA ASP A 2 -32.69 26.52 60.49
C ASP A 2 -33.17 26.09 59.09
N ALA A 3 -34.10 26.85 58.51
CA ALA A 3 -34.70 26.55 57.21
C ALA A 3 -33.68 26.53 56.06
N GLY A 4 -32.57 27.29 56.17
CA GLY A 4 -31.51 27.32 55.16
C GLY A 4 -30.79 25.98 55.05
N LYS A 5 -30.47 25.36 56.19
CA LYS A 5 -29.83 24.04 56.24
C LYS A 5 -30.70 22.94 55.64
N PHE A 6 -32.02 23.01 55.86
CA PHE A 6 -32.96 22.05 55.28
C PHE A 6 -33.01 22.14 53.75
N LEU A 7 -33.10 23.35 53.18
CA LEU A 7 -33.11 23.52 51.72
C LEU A 7 -31.80 23.06 51.08
N GLN A 8 -30.67 23.29 51.74
CA GLN A 8 -29.38 22.79 51.27
C GLN A 8 -29.37 21.25 51.22
N SER A 9 -29.86 20.60 52.28
CA SER A 9 -29.95 19.13 52.32
C SER A 9 -30.86 18.52 51.22
N LEU A 10 -31.89 19.24 50.77
CA LEU A 10 -32.74 18.80 49.66
C LEU A 10 -32.06 18.95 48.29
N ARG A 11 -31.18 19.94 48.13
CA ARG A 11 -30.42 20.15 46.89
C ARG A 11 -29.29 19.16 46.75
N ASP A 12 -28.58 18.91 47.84
CA ASP A 12 -27.42 18.01 47.89
C ASP A 12 -27.83 16.56 48.13
N PHE A 13 -29.14 16.26 48.11
CA PHE A 13 -29.66 14.92 48.31
C PHE A 13 -29.15 13.99 47.20
N ASP A 14 -28.56 12.87 47.60
CA ASP A 14 -28.09 11.82 46.69
C ASP A 14 -29.29 11.08 46.06
N LYS A 15 -29.78 11.63 44.96
CA LYS A 15 -30.88 11.08 44.17
C LYS A 15 -30.52 9.80 43.44
N GLU A 16 -29.23 9.48 43.27
CA GLU A 16 -28.79 8.31 42.51
C GLU A 16 -28.74 7.05 43.38
N ASN A 17 -28.57 7.19 44.69
CA ASN A 17 -28.45 6.08 45.63
C ASN A 17 -29.58 6.05 46.69
N ILE A 18 -30.83 6.17 46.25
CA ILE A 18 -31.99 6.09 47.16
C ILE A 18 -32.28 4.61 47.49
N PRO A 19 -32.32 4.20 48.78
CA PRO A 19 -32.65 2.82 49.13
C PRO A 19 -34.06 2.44 48.69
N GLU A 20 -34.24 1.25 48.12
CA GLU A 20 -35.54 0.74 47.65
C GLU A 20 -36.61 0.75 48.76
N ILE A 21 -36.21 0.51 50.03
CA ILE A 21 -37.12 0.59 51.19
C ILE A 21 -37.74 1.98 51.34
N VAL A 22 -36.98 3.05 51.06
CA VAL A 22 -37.45 4.44 51.12
C VAL A 22 -38.45 4.70 49.98
N ILE A 23 -38.14 4.20 48.79
CA ILE A 23 -39.02 4.32 47.61
C ILE A 23 -40.34 3.58 47.82
N GLN A 24 -40.33 2.37 48.38
CA GLN A 24 -41.55 1.60 48.69
C GLN A 24 -42.44 2.28 49.72
N LYS A 25 -41.84 2.93 50.73
CA LYS A 25 -42.58 3.75 51.69
C LYS A 25 -43.20 4.97 51.00
N LEU A 26 -42.42 5.62 50.14
CA LEU A 26 -42.88 6.79 49.40
C LEU A 26 -44.00 6.44 48.41
N GLN A 27 -43.91 5.30 47.73
CA GLN A 27 -44.89 4.82 46.76
C GLN A 27 -46.32 4.79 47.33
N LYS A 28 -46.48 4.28 48.57
CA LYS A 28 -47.79 4.25 49.26
C LYS A 28 -48.43 5.64 49.39
N HIS A 29 -47.60 6.68 49.53
CA HIS A 29 -48.06 8.06 49.58
C HIS A 29 -48.28 8.62 48.17
N ILE A 30 -47.39 8.35 47.22
CA ILE A 30 -47.51 8.80 45.82
C ILE A 30 -48.80 8.29 45.16
N ASP A 31 -49.19 7.04 45.44
CA ASP A 31 -50.39 6.39 44.89
C ASP A 31 -51.69 6.86 45.59
N SER A 32 -51.57 7.51 46.75
CA SER A 32 -52.73 8.05 47.45
C SER A 32 -53.26 9.30 46.73
N PRO A 33 -54.58 9.37 46.46
CA PRO A 33 -55.19 10.54 45.83
C PRO A 33 -55.16 11.80 46.73
N ASP A 34 -54.84 11.65 48.01
CA ASP A 34 -54.70 12.77 48.95
C ASP A 34 -53.32 13.43 48.86
N PHE A 35 -52.33 12.73 48.29
CA PHE A 35 -50.97 13.24 48.09
C PHE A 35 -50.81 13.91 46.71
N ASP A 36 -51.77 14.76 46.36
CA ASP A 36 -51.78 15.52 45.12
C ASP A 36 -51.32 16.97 45.39
N PRO A 37 -50.26 17.47 44.71
CA PRO A 37 -49.81 18.85 44.81
C PRO A 37 -50.94 19.88 44.66
N ILE A 38 -51.93 19.62 43.79
CA ILE A 38 -53.05 20.54 43.55
C ILE A 38 -53.99 20.60 44.76
N LYS A 39 -54.19 19.47 45.44
CA LYS A 39 -55.01 19.41 46.67
C LYS A 39 -54.27 20.02 47.86
N ILE A 40 -52.99 19.69 48.02
CA ILE A 40 -52.14 20.18 49.13
C ILE A 40 -51.92 21.69 49.05
N GLU A 41 -51.92 22.26 47.85
CA GLU A 41 -51.81 23.71 47.66
C GLU A 41 -52.91 24.50 48.38
N LYS A 42 -54.12 23.93 48.50
CA LYS A 42 -55.24 24.56 49.23
C LYS A 42 -54.94 24.76 50.71
N THR A 43 -54.02 23.98 51.28
CA THR A 43 -53.61 24.07 52.67
C THR A 43 -52.32 24.86 52.84
N SER A 44 -51.29 24.62 52.02
CA SER A 44 -50.02 25.33 52.12
C SER A 44 -49.17 25.26 50.85
N LYS A 45 -48.67 26.43 50.39
CA LYS A 45 -47.75 26.54 49.25
C LYS A 45 -46.38 25.91 49.52
N ALA A 46 -45.90 25.95 50.77
CA ALA A 46 -44.63 25.31 51.14
C ALA A 46 -44.77 23.77 51.19
N CYS A 47 -45.94 23.26 51.59
CA CYS A 47 -46.20 21.82 51.55
C CYS A 47 -46.34 21.30 50.11
N LYS A 48 -46.89 22.12 49.20
CA LYS A 48 -46.93 21.81 47.76
C LYS A 48 -45.54 21.57 47.18
N SER A 49 -44.58 22.45 47.46
CA SER A 49 -43.22 22.32 46.89
C SER A 49 -42.51 21.04 47.36
N LEU A 50 -42.70 20.65 48.62
CA LEU A 50 -42.18 19.40 49.16
C LEU A 50 -42.85 18.17 48.53
N CYS A 51 -44.17 18.20 48.33
CA CYS A 51 -44.88 17.13 47.64
C CYS A 51 -44.39 16.96 46.19
N MET A 52 -44.19 18.07 45.47
CA MET A 52 -43.62 18.05 44.13
C MET A 52 -42.20 17.49 44.11
N TRP A 53 -41.34 17.90 45.05
CA TRP A 53 -39.98 17.39 45.17
C TRP A 53 -39.97 15.89 45.43
N SER A 54 -40.79 15.38 46.35
CA SER A 54 -40.87 13.94 46.63
C SER A 54 -41.38 13.14 45.43
N ARG A 55 -42.37 13.67 44.69
CA ARG A 55 -42.85 13.05 43.44
C ARG A 55 -41.77 13.03 42.37
N ALA A 56 -41.01 14.12 42.23
CA ALA A 56 -39.90 14.20 41.30
C ALA A 56 -38.78 13.20 41.63
N MET A 57 -38.43 13.03 42.91
CA MET A 57 -37.45 12.04 43.35
C MET A 57 -37.91 10.60 43.08
N TYR A 58 -39.19 10.31 43.31
CA TYR A 58 -39.78 9.00 42.98
C TYR A 58 -39.73 8.71 41.48
N SER A 59 -40.17 9.65 40.64
CA SER A 59 -40.12 9.49 39.18
C SER A 59 -38.69 9.35 38.66
N PHE A 60 -37.75 10.14 39.21
CA PHE A 60 -36.33 10.02 38.86
C PHE A 60 -35.81 8.62 39.17
N TYR A 61 -36.09 8.07 40.35
CA TYR A 61 -35.66 6.72 40.72
C TYR A 61 -36.17 5.65 39.74
N MET A 62 -37.45 5.68 39.39
CA MET A 62 -38.03 4.70 38.47
C MET A 62 -37.39 4.77 37.08
N ILE A 63 -37.20 5.98 36.55
CA ILE A 63 -36.54 6.19 35.27
C ILE A 63 -35.06 5.77 35.35
N ASN A 64 -34.36 6.14 36.43
CA ASN A 64 -32.95 5.82 36.60
C ASN A 64 -32.72 4.30 36.70
N LYS A 65 -33.64 3.56 37.33
CA LYS A 65 -33.61 2.10 37.38
C LYS A 65 -33.67 1.45 36.00
N GLU A 66 -34.42 2.04 35.07
CA GLU A 66 -34.49 1.56 33.67
C GLU A 66 -33.32 2.04 32.81
N VAL A 67 -32.81 3.25 33.07
CA VAL A 67 -31.79 3.92 32.24
C VAL A 67 -30.37 3.51 32.65
N ALA A 68 -30.11 3.24 33.93
CA ALA A 68 -28.80 2.80 34.43
C ALA A 68 -28.23 1.59 33.67
N PRO A 69 -28.95 0.47 33.50
CA PRO A 69 -28.42 -0.68 32.75
C PRO A 69 -28.17 -0.35 31.29
N ARG A 70 -28.96 0.56 30.68
CA ARG A 70 -28.75 1.00 29.29
C ARG A 70 -27.50 1.85 29.14
N LYS A 71 -27.24 2.75 30.09
CA LYS A 71 -26.02 3.58 30.12
C LYS A 71 -24.77 2.71 30.30
N GLU A 72 -24.84 1.72 31.19
CA GLU A 72 -23.75 0.76 31.40
C GLU A 72 -23.49 -0.08 30.16
N ALA A 73 -24.55 -0.64 29.55
CA ALA A 73 -24.43 -1.39 28.30
C ALA A 73 -23.86 -0.54 27.15
N LEU A 74 -24.27 0.73 27.05
CA LEU A 74 -23.72 1.66 26.08
C LEU A 74 -22.23 1.92 26.30
N ALA A 75 -21.83 2.21 27.54
CA ALA A 75 -20.43 2.46 27.87
C ALA A 75 -19.53 1.25 27.56
N ASN A 76 -20.02 0.04 27.86
CA ASN A 76 -19.31 -1.21 27.53
C ASN A 76 -19.18 -1.39 26.01
N ALA A 77 -20.26 -1.21 25.26
CA ALA A 77 -20.24 -1.32 23.79
C ALA A 77 -19.34 -0.26 23.13
N GLU A 78 -19.33 0.98 23.65
CA GLU A 78 -18.45 2.04 23.18
C GLU A 78 -16.98 1.72 23.46
N SER A 79 -16.66 1.15 24.63
CA SER A 79 -15.32 0.69 24.97
C SER A 79 -14.85 -0.43 24.05
N GLU A 80 -15.68 -1.45 23.82
CA GLU A 80 -15.38 -2.54 22.89
C GLU A 80 -15.16 -2.02 21.45
N LEU A 81 -16.04 -1.11 21.01
CA LEU A 81 -15.92 -0.47 19.70
C LEU A 81 -14.62 0.32 19.55
N ALA A 82 -14.17 1.01 20.59
CA ALA A 82 -12.92 1.75 20.59
C ALA A 82 -11.72 0.83 20.38
N VAL A 83 -11.69 -0.31 21.07
CA VAL A 83 -10.63 -1.34 20.91
C VAL A 83 -10.60 -1.86 19.48
N VAL A 84 -11.74 -2.30 18.95
CA VAL A 84 -11.83 -2.86 17.59
C VAL A 84 -11.45 -1.82 16.53
N LYS A 85 -11.80 -0.54 16.73
CA LYS A 85 -11.41 0.54 15.81
C LYS A 85 -9.91 0.76 15.78
N GLU A 86 -9.23 0.68 16.92
CA GLU A 86 -7.78 0.84 16.99
C GLU A 86 -7.05 -0.34 16.32
N GLU A 87 -7.54 -1.57 16.55
CA GLU A 87 -7.04 -2.76 15.87
C GLU A 87 -7.22 -2.65 14.35
N LEU A 88 -8.40 -2.22 13.91
CA LEU A 88 -8.69 -1.99 12.49
C LEU A 88 -7.76 -0.93 11.89
N ALA A 89 -7.53 0.17 12.59
CA ALA A 89 -6.63 1.23 12.15
C ALA A 89 -5.18 0.71 12.03
N THR A 90 -4.75 -0.13 12.96
CA THR A 90 -3.43 -0.78 12.92
C THR A 90 -3.33 -1.72 11.71
N LYS A 91 -4.32 -2.59 11.50
CA LYS A 91 -4.33 -3.52 10.35
C LYS A 91 -4.37 -2.80 9.01
N LYS A 92 -5.12 -1.69 8.89
CA LYS A 92 -5.11 -0.84 7.68
C LYS A 92 -3.75 -0.21 7.43
N ARG A 93 -3.03 0.23 8.48
CA ARG A 93 -1.65 0.76 8.35
C ARG A 93 -0.68 -0.32 7.87
N GLU A 94 -0.77 -1.53 8.43
CA GLU A 94 0.02 -2.69 7.99
C GLU A 94 -0.22 -3.02 6.51
N LEU A 95 -1.50 -3.08 6.10
CA LEU A 95 -1.89 -3.36 4.73
C LEU A 95 -1.30 -2.34 3.76
N LYS A 96 -1.44 -1.05 4.06
CA LYS A 96 -0.89 0.02 3.22
C LYS A 96 0.62 -0.09 3.04
N LYS A 97 1.35 -0.43 4.11
CA LYS A 97 2.81 -0.65 4.05
C LYS A 97 3.17 -1.83 3.14
N LEU A 98 2.38 -2.91 3.20
CA LEU A 98 2.58 -4.08 2.34
C LEU A 98 2.28 -3.75 0.87
N GLU A 99 1.22 -3.01 0.59
CA GLU A 99 0.87 -2.56 -0.77
C GLU A 99 1.95 -1.66 -1.37
N GLU A 100 2.50 -0.72 -0.59
CA GLU A 100 3.62 0.14 -1.00
C GLU A 100 4.88 -0.68 -1.28
N GLY A 101 5.16 -1.68 -0.44
CA GLY A 101 6.26 -2.63 -0.62
C GLY A 101 6.09 -3.46 -1.89
N LEU A 102 4.88 -3.99 -2.13
CA LEU A 102 4.55 -4.76 -3.32
C LEU A 102 4.72 -3.93 -4.58
N ARG A 103 4.21 -2.68 -4.59
CA ARG A 103 4.38 -1.76 -5.72
C ARG A 103 5.86 -1.49 -6.00
N THR A 104 6.66 -1.29 -4.97
CA THR A 104 8.10 -1.06 -5.13
C THR A 104 8.80 -2.29 -5.71
N LEU A 105 8.41 -3.49 -5.25
CA LEU A 105 8.96 -4.74 -5.76
C LEU A 105 8.53 -5.00 -7.21
N GLN A 106 7.29 -4.70 -7.56
CA GLN A 106 6.75 -4.77 -8.92
C GLN A 106 7.59 -3.92 -9.89
N VAL A 107 7.85 -2.65 -9.55
CA VAL A 107 8.67 -1.75 -10.38
C VAL A 107 10.10 -2.30 -10.54
N LYS A 108 10.72 -2.77 -9.45
CA LYS A 108 12.06 -3.38 -9.52
C LYS A 108 12.08 -4.63 -10.38
N TYR A 109 11.04 -5.45 -10.31
CA TYR A 109 10.90 -6.64 -11.12
C TYR A 109 10.78 -6.30 -12.60
N GLU A 110 9.91 -5.36 -12.96
CA GLU A 110 9.74 -4.88 -14.33
C GLU A 110 11.03 -4.28 -14.90
N ASP A 111 11.76 -3.49 -14.09
CA ASP A 111 13.07 -2.96 -14.46
C ASP A 111 14.11 -4.06 -14.70
N ALA A 112 14.13 -5.09 -13.84
CA ALA A 112 15.03 -6.22 -13.97
C ALA A 112 14.72 -7.04 -15.23
N VAL A 113 13.44 -7.30 -15.51
CA VAL A 113 12.98 -7.98 -16.73
C VAL A 113 13.35 -7.16 -17.98
N ARG A 114 13.15 -5.83 -17.95
CA ARG A 114 13.56 -4.96 -19.06
C ARG A 114 15.06 -5.06 -19.34
N LYS A 115 15.89 -4.97 -18.29
CA LYS A 115 17.36 -5.09 -18.42
C LYS A 115 17.75 -6.47 -18.93
N LYS A 116 17.12 -7.54 -18.44
CA LYS A 116 17.34 -8.90 -18.93
C LYS A 116 17.10 -8.97 -20.44
N ASN A 117 15.95 -8.51 -20.91
CA ASN A 117 15.61 -8.54 -22.34
C ASN A 117 16.57 -7.69 -23.19
N GLU A 118 17.02 -6.55 -22.66
CA GLU A 118 18.04 -5.72 -23.30
C GLU A 118 19.37 -6.46 -23.46
N TYR A 119 19.82 -7.18 -22.42
CA TYR A 119 21.03 -7.99 -22.49
C TYR A 119 20.89 -9.19 -23.43
N GLU A 120 19.75 -9.88 -23.42
CA GLU A 120 19.47 -10.97 -24.37
C GLU A 120 19.57 -10.46 -25.81
N THR A 121 18.96 -9.30 -26.11
CA THR A 121 19.06 -8.67 -27.43
C THR A 121 20.51 -8.34 -27.80
N LYS A 122 21.28 -7.77 -26.86
CA LYS A 122 22.71 -7.45 -27.08
C LYS A 122 23.55 -8.70 -27.33
N VAL A 123 23.27 -9.79 -26.63
CA VAL A 123 23.95 -11.08 -26.84
C VAL A 123 23.65 -11.62 -28.23
N ASP A 124 22.38 -11.58 -28.66
CA ASP A 124 21.98 -12.02 -30.00
C ASP A 124 22.65 -11.19 -31.09
N GLU A 125 22.68 -9.86 -30.95
CA GLU A 125 23.40 -8.98 -31.88
C GLU A 125 24.90 -9.29 -31.92
N CYS A 126 25.53 -9.54 -30.77
CA CYS A 126 26.94 -9.89 -30.70
C CYS A 126 27.22 -11.21 -31.42
N ASN A 127 26.40 -12.23 -31.17
CA ASN A 127 26.50 -13.52 -31.84
C ASN A 127 26.36 -13.39 -33.36
N GLN A 128 25.41 -12.59 -33.84
CA GLN A 128 25.28 -12.30 -35.28
C GLN A 128 26.52 -11.59 -35.85
N ARG A 129 27.13 -10.67 -35.10
CA ARG A 129 28.37 -10.00 -35.51
C ARG A 129 29.54 -10.97 -35.57
N ILE A 130 29.66 -11.88 -34.61
CA ILE A 130 30.69 -12.94 -34.60
C ILE A 130 30.55 -13.81 -35.85
N VAL A 131 29.35 -14.33 -36.14
CA VAL A 131 29.11 -15.16 -37.33
C VAL A 131 29.48 -14.42 -38.63
N ARG A 132 29.17 -13.12 -38.73
CA ARG A 132 29.55 -12.30 -39.88
C ARG A 132 31.07 -12.12 -39.98
N ALA A 133 31.74 -11.86 -38.85
CA ALA A 133 33.18 -11.68 -38.79
C ALA A 133 33.94 -12.98 -39.12
N GLU A 134 33.45 -14.13 -38.66
CA GLU A 134 33.97 -15.45 -39.03
C GLU A 134 33.88 -15.66 -40.54
N ARG A 135 32.71 -15.39 -41.13
CA ARG A 135 32.52 -15.51 -42.59
C ARG A 135 33.48 -14.61 -43.38
N LEU A 136 33.68 -13.36 -42.93
CA LEU A 136 34.63 -12.44 -43.55
C LEU A 136 36.07 -12.92 -43.41
N THR A 137 36.43 -13.44 -42.25
CA THR A 137 37.78 -13.96 -41.98
C THR A 137 38.10 -15.14 -42.89
N THR A 138 37.17 -16.09 -43.04
CA THR A 138 37.32 -17.22 -43.96
C THR A 138 37.40 -16.74 -45.41
N GLY A 139 36.48 -15.89 -45.86
CA GLY A 139 36.46 -15.39 -47.24
C GLY A 139 37.71 -14.59 -47.63
N LEU A 140 38.20 -13.71 -46.73
CA LEU A 140 39.44 -12.97 -46.95
C LEU A 140 40.68 -13.88 -46.91
N GLY A 141 40.64 -14.95 -46.11
CA GLY A 141 41.65 -16.00 -46.13
C GLY A 141 41.77 -16.67 -47.50
N ASP A 142 40.63 -17.06 -48.08
CA ASP A 142 40.56 -17.66 -49.41
C ASP A 142 41.00 -16.68 -50.51
N GLU A 143 40.56 -15.41 -50.44
CA GLU A 143 40.98 -14.36 -51.38
C GLU A 143 42.49 -14.09 -51.31
N LYS A 144 43.08 -14.11 -50.11
CA LYS A 144 44.54 -13.96 -49.93
C LYS A 144 45.30 -15.07 -50.65
N VAL A 145 44.89 -16.33 -50.49
CA VAL A 145 45.50 -17.47 -51.19
C VAL A 145 45.38 -17.27 -52.71
N ARG A 146 44.20 -16.94 -53.21
CA ARG A 146 43.96 -16.67 -54.64
C ARG A 146 44.84 -15.54 -55.17
N TRP A 147 45.02 -14.45 -54.42
CA TRP A 147 45.89 -13.35 -54.85
C TRP A 147 47.37 -13.75 -54.86
N GLN A 148 47.82 -14.56 -53.90
CA GLN A 148 49.18 -15.11 -53.90
C GLN A 148 49.44 -16.00 -55.12
N GLU A 149 48.47 -16.86 -55.48
CA GLU A 149 48.53 -17.68 -56.70
C GLU A 149 48.57 -16.82 -57.97
N ASN A 150 47.71 -15.80 -58.06
CA ASN A 150 47.68 -14.89 -59.21
C ASN A 150 48.98 -14.11 -59.38
N VAL A 151 49.55 -13.60 -58.28
CA VAL A 151 50.86 -12.92 -58.32
C VAL A 151 51.93 -13.88 -58.81
N SER A 152 51.96 -15.11 -58.30
CA SER A 152 52.91 -16.13 -58.74
C SER A 152 52.76 -16.47 -60.23
N MET A 153 51.53 -16.62 -60.73
CA MET A 153 51.27 -16.85 -62.16
C MET A 153 51.70 -15.69 -63.05
N LEU A 154 51.44 -14.46 -62.61
CA LEU A 154 51.87 -13.26 -63.34
C LEU A 154 53.40 -13.16 -63.39
N ASP A 155 54.08 -13.50 -62.31
CA ASP A 155 55.55 -13.53 -62.25
C ASP A 155 56.13 -14.53 -63.26
N HIS A 156 55.58 -15.75 -63.30
CA HIS A 156 55.95 -16.76 -64.31
C HIS A 156 55.64 -16.29 -65.74
N SER A 157 54.51 -15.60 -65.97
CA SER A 157 54.16 -15.05 -67.28
C SER A 157 55.15 -13.97 -67.73
N LEU A 158 55.57 -13.09 -66.81
CA LEU A 158 56.58 -12.08 -67.08
C LEU A 158 57.93 -12.74 -67.44
N GLU A 159 58.40 -13.72 -66.67
CA GLU A 159 59.61 -14.48 -66.98
C GLU A 159 59.53 -15.12 -68.37
N ASN A 160 58.39 -15.73 -68.72
CA ASN A 160 58.18 -16.33 -70.03
C ASN A 160 58.26 -15.31 -71.16
N VAL A 161 57.64 -14.13 -71.01
CA VAL A 161 57.70 -13.05 -72.01
C VAL A 161 59.13 -12.51 -72.15
N PHE A 162 59.84 -12.30 -71.04
CA PHE A 162 61.26 -11.91 -71.07
C PHE A 162 62.12 -12.96 -71.78
N PHE A 163 61.90 -14.25 -71.51
CA PHE A 163 62.63 -15.34 -72.16
C PHE A 163 62.35 -15.41 -73.66
N ILE A 164 61.09 -15.31 -74.08
CA ILE A 164 60.69 -15.28 -75.50
C ILE A 164 61.29 -14.07 -76.22
N SER A 165 61.24 -12.89 -75.61
CA SER A 165 61.86 -11.67 -76.15
C SER A 165 63.39 -11.80 -76.29
N SER A 166 64.05 -12.41 -75.29
CA SER A 166 65.50 -12.69 -75.37
C SER A 166 65.87 -13.69 -76.47
N LYS A 167 65.03 -14.72 -76.69
CA LYS A 167 65.20 -15.70 -77.77
C LYS A 167 64.91 -15.12 -79.15
N SER A 168 63.89 -14.28 -79.31
CA SER A 168 63.60 -13.63 -80.58
C SER A 168 64.70 -12.62 -80.98
N GLY A 169 65.27 -11.91 -80.00
CA GLY A 169 66.44 -11.05 -80.17
C GLY A 169 67.69 -11.82 -80.63
N ARG A 170 67.92 -13.05 -80.12
CA ARG A 170 68.99 -13.93 -80.61
C ARG A 170 68.71 -14.51 -82.00
N SER A 171 67.47 -14.87 -82.32
CA SER A 171 67.13 -15.44 -83.64
C SER A 171 67.23 -14.41 -84.77
N SER A 172 66.91 -13.13 -84.52
CA SER A 172 67.09 -12.05 -85.52
C SER A 172 68.56 -11.71 -85.77
N ALA A 173 69.44 -11.90 -84.79
CA ALA A 173 70.88 -11.72 -84.97
C ALA A 173 71.49 -12.80 -85.89
N THR A 174 70.97 -14.03 -85.88
CA THR A 174 71.47 -15.13 -86.73
C THR A 174 70.97 -15.04 -88.17
N THR A 175 69.76 -14.55 -88.43
CA THR A 175 69.25 -14.39 -89.81
C THR A 175 69.92 -13.22 -90.56
N ARG A 176 70.49 -12.24 -89.84
CA ARG A 176 71.22 -11.11 -90.47
C ARG A 176 72.69 -11.43 -90.82
N ALA A 177 73.17 -12.63 -90.52
CA ALA A 177 74.53 -13.08 -90.83
C ALA A 177 74.62 -14.03 -92.06
N ASN A 178 73.50 -14.31 -92.74
CA ASN A 178 73.44 -15.14 -93.96
C ASN A 178 72.76 -14.40 -95.13
N ILE A 179 73.21 -13.18 -95.42
CA ILE A 179 73.03 -12.50 -96.72
C ILE A 179 74.42 -12.15 -97.24
#